data_AF-A0A9D0ZMA0-F1
#
_entry.id   AF-A0A9D0ZMA0-F1
#
_cell.length_a   1.000
_cell.length_b   1.000
_cell.length_c   1.000
_cell.angle_alpha   90.00
_cell.angle_beta   90.00
_cell.angle_gamma   90.00
#
_symmetry.space_group_name_H-M   'P 1'
#
loop_
_entity.id
_entity.type
_entity.pdbx_description
1 polymer ?
#
loop_
_entity_poly.entity_id
_entity_poly.type
_entity_poly.pdbx_seq_one_letter_code
_entity_poly.pdbx_strand_id
1 'polypeptide(L)' 'MPKYCVLEDDRLCTDCGHCNMCDLDPEKVCDNCMRCLNRSGADFAQIEIDAVYTTEEPPEEDD' A
#
# COMPACT_ATOMS: atom_id res chain seq x y z
N MET A 1 6.36 3.75 -16.82
CA MET A 1 6.07 5.17 -16.48
C MET A 1 6.84 5.65 -15.24
N PRO A 2 6.91 6.96 -14.91
CA PRO A 2 7.49 7.40 -13.63
C PRO A 2 6.63 6.93 -12.45
N LYS A 3 7.30 6.39 -11.41
CA LYS A 3 6.64 5.92 -10.20
C LYS A 3 6.39 7.08 -9.23
N TYR A 4 5.15 7.22 -8.78
CA TYR A 4 4.76 8.20 -7.77
C TYR A 4 4.85 7.62 -6.35
N CYS A 5 4.97 8.50 -5.36
CA CYS A 5 5.02 8.15 -3.95
C CYS A 5 3.63 7.74 -3.46
N VAL A 6 3.52 6.56 -2.85
CA VAL A 6 2.24 6.03 -2.33
C VAL A 6 1.73 6.78 -1.08
N LEU A 7 2.56 7.62 -0.47
CA LEU A 7 2.17 8.47 0.67
C LEU A 7 1.93 9.93 0.24
N GLU A 8 2.40 10.31 -0.95
CA GLU A 8 2.37 11.69 -1.44
C GLU A 8 2.08 11.69 -2.94
N ASP A 9 0.79 11.71 -3.30
CA ASP A 9 0.29 11.51 -4.68
C ASP A 9 0.94 12.43 -5.73
N ASP A 10 1.33 13.65 -5.35
CA ASP A 10 1.94 14.64 -6.25
C ASP A 10 3.48 14.57 -6.33
N ARG A 11 4.11 13.56 -5.71
CA ARG A 11 5.58 13.42 -5.70
C ARG A 11 6.06 12.16 -6.41
N LEU A 12 7.16 12.30 -7.14
CA LEU A 12 7.91 11.16 -7.66
C LEU A 12 8.56 10.38 -6.52
N CYS A 13 8.55 9.05 -6.64
CA CYS A 13 9.24 8.18 -5.71
C CYS A 13 10.76 8.40 -5.80
N THR A 14 11.41 8.59 -4.65
CA THR A 14 12.88 8.73 -4.54
C THR A 14 13.52 7.55 -3.81
N ASP A 15 12.81 6.43 -3.69
CA ASP A 15 13.23 5.23 -2.98
C ASP A 15 13.66 5.49 -1.51
N CYS A 16 12.98 6.41 -0.84
CA CYS A 16 13.33 6.80 0.55
C CYS A 16 13.03 5.71 1.60
N GLY A 17 12.19 4.72 1.26
CA GLY A 17 11.82 3.61 2.15
C GLY A 17 10.83 3.95 3.26
N HIS A 18 10.33 5.20 3.34
CA HIS A 18 9.43 5.62 4.42
C HIS A 18 8.10 4.84 4.45
N CYS A 19 7.54 4.53 3.27
CA CYS A 19 6.34 3.72 3.12
C CYS A 19 6.47 2.28 3.66
N ASN A 20 7.69 1.83 3.97
CA ASN A 20 7.92 0.52 4.59
C ASN A 20 7.89 0.56 6.13
N MET A 21 7.71 1.73 6.74
CA MET A 21 7.74 1.89 8.20
C MET A 21 6.33 2.00 8.78
N CYS A 22 6.17 1.63 10.05
CA CYS A 22 4.87 1.68 10.72
C CYS A 22 4.52 3.11 11.16
N ASP A 23 3.31 3.57 10.80
CA ASP A 23 2.82 4.90 11.20
C ASP A 23 2.70 5.09 12.72
N LEU A 24 2.53 4.00 13.47
CA LEU A 24 2.40 4.03 14.93
C LEU A 24 3.75 3.88 15.65
N ASP A 25 4.75 3.28 14.99
CA ASP A 25 6.05 2.98 15.57
C ASP A 25 7.15 3.18 14.51
N PRO A 26 7.82 4.35 14.52
CA PRO A 26 8.84 4.69 13.53
C PRO A 26 10.07 3.75 13.51
N GLU A 27 10.31 2.96 14.57
CA GLU A 27 11.41 2.00 14.62
C GLU A 27 11.02 0.63 14.05
N LYS A 28 9.73 0.41 13.75
CA LYS A 28 9.19 -0.86 13.27
C LYS A 28 8.97 -0.85 11.76
N VAL A 29 9.59 -1.81 11.06
CA VAL A 29 9.23 -2.14 9.67
C VAL A 29 7.79 -2.66 9.63
N CYS A 30 6.97 -2.11 8.73
CA CYS A 30 5.58 -2.50 8.58
C CYS A 30 5.47 -3.99 8.25
N ASP A 31 4.70 -4.71 9.06
CA ASP A 31 4.39 -6.14 8.93
C ASP A 31 2.94 -6.36 8.49
N ASN A 32 2.29 -5.32 7.96
CA ASN A 32 0.88 -5.32 7.57
C ASN A 32 -0.08 -5.74 8.70
N CYS A 33 0.23 -5.44 9.96
CA CYS A 33 -0.68 -5.74 11.08
C CYS A 33 -1.97 -4.90 11.12
N MET A 34 -2.07 -3.85 10.29
CA MET A 34 -3.27 -3.01 10.11
C MET A 34 -3.79 -2.34 11.40
N ARG A 35 -2.91 -2.12 12.39
CA ARG A 35 -3.25 -1.41 13.64
C ARG A 35 -3.31 0.11 13.49
N CYS A 36 -2.59 0.66 12.51
CA CYS A 36 -2.61 2.09 12.18
C CYS A 36 -3.92 2.54 11.53
N LEU A 37 -4.72 1.61 10.99
CA LEU A 37 -6.00 1.94 10.35
C LEU A 37 -7.00 2.45 11.38
N ASN A 38 -7.58 3.62 11.13
CA ASN A 38 -8.67 4.15 11.92
C ASN A 38 -9.96 3.39 11.61
N ARG A 39 -10.40 2.56 12.56
CA ARG A 39 -11.64 1.76 12.44
C ARG A 39 -12.84 2.44 13.11
N SER A 40 -12.65 3.62 13.71
CA SER A 40 -13.74 4.32 14.39
C SER A 40 -14.76 4.82 13.37
N GLY A 41 -16.02 4.39 13.53
CA GLY A 41 -17.11 4.79 12.64
C GLY A 41 -17.27 3.94 11.37
N ALA A 42 -16.47 2.89 11.19
CA ALA A 42 -16.67 1.92 10.11
C ALA A 42 -17.53 0.74 10.59
N ASP A 43 -18.54 0.36 9.80
CA ASP A 43 -19.41 -0.79 10.11
C ASP A 43 -18.69 -2.13 9.93
N PHE A 44 -17.71 -2.17 9.02
CA PHE A 44 -16.90 -3.35 8.70
C PHE A 44 -15.52 -2.96 8.20
N ALA A 45 -14.56 -3.88 8.30
CA ALA A 45 -13.28 -3.76 7.62
C ALA A 45 -13.44 -4.18 6.15
N GLN A 46 -12.81 -3.43 5.24
CA GLN A 46 -12.87 -3.70 3.80
C GLN A 46 -11.46 -3.77 3.23
N ILE A 47 -11.27 -4.69 2.28
CA ILE A 47 -10.11 -4.73 1.38
C ILE A 47 -10.70 -4.78 -0.03
N GLU A 48 -10.33 -3.82 -0.86
CA GLU A 48 -10.72 -3.78 -2.28
C GLU A 48 -9.77 -4.67 -3.10
N ILE A 49 -10.32 -5.36 -4.08
CA ILE A 49 -9.56 -6.19 -5.01
C ILE A 49 -9.59 -5.50 -6.36
N ASP A 50 -8.43 -5.03 -6.81
CA ASP A 50 -8.32 -4.32 -8.09
C ASP A 50 -8.53 -5.26 -9.29
N ALA A 51 -7.99 -6.49 -9.21
CA ALA A 51 -8.10 -7.48 -10.26
C ALA A 51 -8.05 -8.92 -9.73
N VAL A 52 -8.70 -9.84 -10.44
CA VAL A 52 -8.65 -11.29 -10.20
C VAL A 52 -8.18 -11.98 -11.48
N TYR A 53 -7.02 -12.64 -11.40
CA TYR A 53 -6.45 -13.39 -12.51
C TYR A 53 -6.81 -14.87 -12.38
N THR A 54 -7.28 -15.46 -13.47
CA THR A 54 -7.70 -16.88 -13.51
C THR A 54 -6.70 -17.79 -14.21
N THR A 55 -5.61 -17.21 -14.72
CA THR A 55 -4.49 -17.89 -15.37
C THR A 55 -3.23 -17.78 -14.51
N GLU A 56 -2.33 -18.76 -14.62
CA GLU A 56 -1.04 -18.73 -13.93
C GLU A 56 -0.01 -17.81 -14.60
N GLU A 57 -0.29 -17.35 -15.83
CA GLU A 57 0.54 -16.38 -16.53
C GLU A 57 0.41 -15.00 -15.84
N PRO A 58 1.53 -14.40 -15.41
CA PRO A 58 1.49 -13.06 -14.82
C PRO A 58 0.97 -12.07 -15.88
N PRO A 59 0.07 -11.15 -15.49
CA PRO A 59 -0.41 -10.12 -16.41
C PRO A 59 0.77 -9.30 -16.94
N GLU A 60 0.69 -8.84 -18.19
CA GLU A 60 1.60 -7.81 -18.67
C GLU A 60 1.38 -6.56 -17.81
N GLU A 61 2.41 -6.13 -17.07
CA GLU A 61 2.35 -4.90 -16.30
C GLU A 61 2.29 -3.73 -17.31
N ASP A 62 1.17 -2.98 -17.33
CA ASP A 62 1.09 -1.73 -18.08
C ASP A 62 2.07 -0.72 -17.43
N ASP A 63 3.28 -0.65 -17.98
CA ASP A 63 4.47 0.08 -17.49
C ASP A 63 4.30 1.61 -17.36
#